data_AF-A0A6G3CAQ3-F1
#
_entry.id   AF-A0A6G3CAQ3-F1
#
_cell.length_a   1.000
_cell.length_b   1.000
_cell.length_c   1.000
_cell.angle_alpha   90.00
_cell.angle_beta   90.00
_cell.angle_gamma   90.00
#
_symmetry.space_group_name_H-M   'P 1'
#
loop_
_entity.id
_entity.type
_entity.pdbx_description
1 polymer ?
#
loop_
_entity_poly.entity_id
_entity_poly.type
_entity_poly.pdbx_seq_one_letter_code
_entity_poly.pdbx_strand_id
1 'polypeptide(L)'
;MPGKRVLVLRPDELGPNDKKMWREIRTESGAPANPFLDPVFTAAVGQVRPAARVAVLLDDGSPVGFFPYEASVLGRGRAIGLGVSDSQGAVLRPGVRLDARRLLRVCGLASWEFDNLEAGQEAFTPHAVEELASPVVDIGDGFEAYLRRLRAQSPGFLRQTLAKERKLARQVGEVRFVYDALDPGALRALMEWKSAQYRRTGRRDRFAQEWITRL
;
A
#
# COMPACT_ATOMS: atom_id res chain seq x y z
N MET A 1 -19.03 -1.25 27.39
CA MET A 1 -19.24 -2.37 26.47
C MET A 1 -18.23 -3.45 26.83
N PRO A 2 -18.62 -4.46 27.64
CA PRO A 2 -17.78 -5.65 27.82
C PRO A 2 -17.56 -6.30 26.44
N GLY A 3 -16.35 -6.78 26.15
CA GLY A 3 -16.01 -7.47 24.89
C GLY A 3 -14.99 -6.78 23.99
N LYS A 4 -14.99 -5.43 23.90
CA LYS A 4 -14.10 -4.70 22.98
C LYS A 4 -12.77 -4.31 23.61
N ARG A 5 -11.67 -4.84 23.07
CA ARG A 5 -10.28 -4.56 23.50
C ARG A 5 -9.40 -4.23 22.29
N VAL A 6 -8.30 -3.52 22.51
CA VAL A 6 -7.23 -3.37 21.52
C VAL A 6 -5.94 -3.94 22.12
N LEU A 7 -5.25 -4.78 21.35
CA LEU A 7 -3.90 -5.25 21.66
C LEU A 7 -2.91 -4.55 20.72
N VAL A 8 -1.78 -4.09 21.24
CA VAL A 8 -0.71 -3.52 20.42
C VAL A 8 0.41 -4.54 20.33
N LEU A 9 0.69 -5.00 19.11
CA LEU A 9 1.71 -5.99 18.80
C LEU A 9 2.75 -5.40 17.85
N ARG A 10 3.94 -5.97 17.83
CA ARG A 10 4.88 -5.83 16.73
C ARG A 10 4.43 -6.69 15.55
N PRO A 11 4.78 -6.35 14.29
CA PRO A 11 4.41 -7.15 13.14
C PRO A 11 4.89 -8.63 13.18
N ASP A 12 6.02 -8.89 13.83
CA ASP A 12 6.59 -10.24 14.02
C ASP A 12 5.89 -11.06 15.11
N GLU A 13 5.10 -10.41 15.98
CA GLU A 13 4.27 -11.07 17.00
C GLU A 13 2.91 -11.53 16.44
N LEU A 14 2.53 -11.11 15.22
CA LEU A 14 1.32 -11.58 14.56
C LEU A 14 1.46 -13.05 14.14
N GLY A 15 0.63 -13.90 14.75
CA GLY A 15 0.60 -15.32 14.46
C GLY A 15 -0.03 -15.63 13.09
N PRO A 16 0.08 -16.88 12.63
CA PRO A 16 -0.56 -17.32 11.38
C PRO A 16 -2.08 -17.07 11.37
N ASN A 17 -2.76 -17.25 12.51
CA ASN A 17 -4.20 -17.03 12.63
C ASN A 17 -4.58 -15.55 12.52
N ASP A 18 -3.78 -14.63 13.09
CA ASP A 18 -4.02 -13.19 12.95
C ASP A 18 -3.91 -12.75 11.50
N LYS A 19 -2.87 -13.22 10.80
CA LYS A 19 -2.64 -12.93 9.37
C LYS A 19 -3.75 -13.50 8.49
N LYS A 20 -4.24 -14.69 8.82
CA LYS A 20 -5.39 -15.30 8.15
C LYS A 20 -6.65 -14.45 8.35
N MET A 21 -6.97 -14.11 9.60
CA MET A 21 -8.14 -13.30 9.96
C MET A 21 -8.09 -11.91 9.32
N TRP A 22 -6.91 -11.29 9.26
CA TRP A 22 -6.71 -10.02 8.55
C TRP A 22 -7.17 -10.12 7.09
N ARG A 23 -6.73 -11.15 6.37
CA ARG A 23 -7.11 -11.37 4.96
C ARG A 23 -8.58 -11.73 4.79
N GLU A 24 -9.15 -12.51 5.71
CA GLU A 24 -10.58 -12.81 5.74
C GLU A 24 -11.38 -11.51 5.88
N ILE A 25 -11.06 -10.67 6.87
CA ILE A 25 -11.68 -9.35 7.07
C ILE A 25 -11.52 -8.46 5.84
N ARG A 26 -10.33 -8.45 5.22
CA ARG A 26 -10.10 -7.67 4.00
C ARG A 26 -11.00 -8.14 2.86
N THR A 27 -11.17 -9.45 2.70
CA THR A 27 -12.06 -10.03 1.69
C THR A 27 -13.52 -9.67 1.97
N GLU A 28 -13.96 -9.76 3.24
CA GLU A 28 -15.31 -9.37 3.67
C GLU A 28 -15.62 -7.89 3.40
N SER A 29 -14.62 -7.00 3.48
CA SER A 29 -14.80 -5.56 3.28
C SER A 29 -15.20 -5.16 1.85
N GLY A 30 -14.93 -6.02 0.87
CA GLY A 30 -15.12 -5.70 -0.56
C GLY A 30 -14.16 -4.62 -1.09
N ALA A 31 -13.21 -4.14 -0.29
CA ALA A 31 -12.17 -3.21 -0.73
C ALA A 31 -11.24 -3.89 -1.76
N PRO A 32 -10.67 -3.13 -2.71
CA PRO A 32 -9.70 -3.67 -3.66
C PRO A 32 -8.55 -4.41 -2.95
N ALA A 33 -8.08 -5.51 -3.53
CA ALA A 33 -6.89 -6.18 -3.01
C ALA A 33 -5.68 -5.24 -3.18
N ASN A 34 -5.24 -4.63 -2.08
CA ASN A 34 -4.10 -3.73 -2.08
C ASN A 34 -2.94 -4.36 -1.28
N PRO A 35 -1.77 -4.58 -1.90
CA PRO A 35 -0.65 -5.24 -1.22
C PRO A 35 -0.14 -4.46 0.00
N PHE A 36 -0.31 -3.14 0.04
CA PHE A 36 0.11 -2.32 1.18
C PHE A 36 -0.76 -2.51 2.44
N LEU A 37 -1.96 -3.08 2.28
CA LEU A 37 -2.87 -3.43 3.37
C LEU A 37 -2.88 -4.94 3.66
N ASP A 38 -1.97 -5.72 3.06
CA ASP A 38 -1.75 -7.13 3.44
C ASP A 38 -0.80 -7.22 4.66
N PRO A 39 -1.03 -8.19 5.57
CA PRO A 39 -0.13 -8.39 6.71
C PRO A 39 1.33 -8.68 6.32
N VAL A 40 1.60 -9.23 5.13
CA VAL A 40 2.97 -9.49 4.67
C VAL A 40 3.74 -8.19 4.43
N PHE A 41 3.10 -7.16 3.87
CA PHE A 41 3.75 -5.85 3.73
C PHE A 41 4.09 -5.25 5.10
N THR A 42 3.13 -5.29 6.03
CA THR A 42 3.35 -4.81 7.41
C THR A 42 4.48 -5.58 8.11
N ALA A 43 4.55 -6.89 7.91
CA ALA A 43 5.63 -7.73 8.43
C ALA A 43 6.99 -7.38 7.81
N ALA A 44 7.07 -7.18 6.49
CA ALA A 44 8.29 -6.77 5.80
C ALA A 44 8.79 -5.41 6.34
N VAL A 45 7.89 -4.42 6.46
CA VAL A 45 8.23 -3.12 7.06
C VAL A 45 8.73 -3.29 8.49
N GLY A 46 8.11 -4.18 9.28
CA GLY A 46 8.54 -4.48 10.65
C GLY A 46 9.96 -5.03 10.78
N GLN A 47 10.51 -5.66 9.74
CA GLN A 47 11.89 -6.16 9.73
C GLN A 47 12.92 -5.03 9.64
N VAL A 48 12.56 -3.90 9.02
CA VAL A 48 13.47 -2.76 8.78
C VAL A 48 13.07 -1.50 9.56
N ARG A 49 11.89 -1.51 10.21
CA ARG A 49 11.36 -0.40 11.02
C ARG A 49 10.99 -0.92 12.42
N PRO A 50 11.90 -0.84 13.41
CA PRO A 50 11.64 -1.32 14.78
C PRO A 50 10.46 -0.64 15.49
N ALA A 51 10.02 0.50 14.97
CA ALA A 51 8.89 1.27 15.47
C ALA A 51 7.52 0.83 14.89
N ALA A 52 7.51 -0.11 13.93
CA ALA A 52 6.29 -0.66 13.37
C ALA A 52 5.49 -1.40 14.44
N ARG A 53 4.17 -1.16 14.46
CA ARG A 53 3.21 -1.74 15.39
C ARG A 53 1.91 -2.05 14.64
N VAL A 54 1.13 -2.96 15.21
CA VAL A 54 -0.21 -3.29 14.76
C VAL A 54 -1.13 -3.25 15.97
N ALA A 55 -2.14 -2.38 15.92
CA ALA A 55 -3.25 -2.44 16.84
C ALA A 55 -4.28 -3.47 16.33
N VAL A 56 -4.45 -4.56 17.07
CA VAL A 56 -5.44 -5.60 16.83
C VAL A 56 -6.70 -5.27 17.62
N LEU A 57 -7.78 -4.97 16.91
CA LEU A 57 -9.09 -4.71 17.49
C LEU A 57 -9.78 -6.05 17.72
N LEU A 58 -10.14 -6.31 18.97
CA LEU A 58 -10.82 -7.52 19.39
C LEU A 58 -12.27 -7.21 19.78
N ASP A 59 -13.18 -8.10 19.41
CA ASP A 59 -14.54 -8.19 19.94
C ASP A 59 -14.75 -9.62 20.45
N ASP A 60 -15.11 -9.77 21.73
CA ASP A 60 -15.21 -11.06 22.43
C ASP A 60 -14.02 -12.00 22.19
N GLY A 61 -12.81 -11.42 22.19
CA GLY A 61 -11.54 -12.15 22.03
C GLY A 61 -11.17 -12.49 20.58
N SER A 62 -12.04 -12.22 19.60
CA SER A 62 -11.76 -12.45 18.17
C SER A 62 -11.34 -11.17 17.46
N PRO A 63 -10.35 -11.20 16.55
CA PRO A 63 -10.00 -10.01 15.76
C PRO A 63 -11.16 -9.58 14.85
N VAL A 64 -11.47 -8.29 14.92
CA VAL A 64 -12.46 -7.60 14.07
C VAL A 64 -11.85 -6.45 13.28
N GLY A 65 -10.55 -6.18 13.49
CA GLY A 65 -9.80 -5.26 12.67
C GLY A 65 -8.33 -5.15 13.05
N PHE A 66 -7.57 -4.57 12.15
CA PHE A 66 -6.12 -4.38 12.25
C PHE A 66 -5.76 -2.97 11.81
N PHE A 67 -4.97 -2.28 12.61
CA PHE A 67 -4.46 -0.95 12.28
C PHE A 67 -2.94 -0.95 12.37
N PRO A 68 -2.23 -1.08 11.22
CA PRO A 68 -0.78 -0.99 11.19
C PRO A 68 -0.30 0.47 11.16
N TYR A 69 0.74 0.75 11.94
CA TYR A 69 1.33 2.08 12.03
C TYR A 69 2.80 2.01 12.44
N GLU A 70 3.52 3.11 12.29
CA GLU A 70 4.83 3.31 12.88
C GLU A 70 4.71 4.31 14.02
N ALA A 71 5.12 3.91 15.22
CA ALA A 71 5.24 4.82 16.35
C ALA A 71 6.53 5.65 16.22
N SER A 72 6.55 6.83 16.83
CA SER A 72 7.80 7.59 17.01
C SER A 72 7.83 8.26 18.38
N VAL A 73 8.98 8.85 18.70
CA VAL A 73 9.20 9.56 19.96
C VAL A 73 8.12 10.66 20.10
N LEU A 74 7.67 10.91 21.34
CA LEU A 74 6.60 11.88 21.66
C LEU A 74 5.21 11.54 21.11
N GLY A 75 4.97 10.30 20.66
CA GLY A 75 3.63 9.84 20.27
C GLY A 75 3.21 10.30 18.86
N ARG A 76 4.11 10.78 18.01
CA ARG A 76 3.78 11.00 16.59
C ARG A 76 3.73 9.66 15.87
N GLY A 77 2.56 9.28 15.39
CA GLY A 77 2.36 8.08 14.58
C GLY A 77 2.44 8.39 13.08
N ARG A 78 2.79 7.39 12.29
CA ARG A 78 2.74 7.43 10.82
C ARG A 78 2.06 6.19 10.28
N ALA A 79 1.47 6.28 9.09
CA ALA A 79 1.06 5.12 8.34
C ALA A 79 2.24 4.17 8.14
N ILE A 80 1.96 2.86 8.15
CA ILE A 80 2.99 1.84 7.96
C ILE A 80 3.66 2.01 6.58
N GLY A 81 4.97 2.16 6.55
CA GLY A 81 5.72 2.33 5.30
C GLY A 81 5.48 3.68 4.61
N LEU A 82 5.13 4.74 5.36
CA LEU A 82 4.87 6.08 4.81
C LEU A 82 5.96 6.52 3.80
N GLY A 83 5.54 7.00 2.63
CA GLY A 83 6.42 7.37 1.51
C GLY A 83 6.74 6.24 0.53
N VAL A 84 6.39 4.99 0.86
CA VAL A 84 6.42 3.81 -0.03
C VAL A 84 5.04 3.18 -0.15
N SER A 85 4.27 3.15 0.95
CA SER A 85 2.89 2.67 0.98
C SER A 85 1.95 3.63 0.27
N ASP A 86 1.33 3.17 -0.82
CA ASP A 86 0.38 3.94 -1.65
C ASP A 86 -1.09 3.67 -1.24
N SER A 87 -1.32 2.95 -0.13
CA SER A 87 -2.65 2.73 0.44
C SER A 87 -2.55 2.44 1.93
N GLN A 88 -3.27 3.25 2.73
CA GLN A 88 -3.08 3.36 4.17
C GLN A 88 -4.44 3.40 4.88
N GLY A 89 -4.51 2.87 6.10
CA GLY A 89 -5.75 2.84 6.86
C GLY A 89 -5.83 1.63 7.79
N ALA A 90 -7.00 1.45 8.39
CA ALA A 90 -7.34 0.26 9.14
C ALA A 90 -8.03 -0.76 8.24
N VAL A 91 -7.73 -2.04 8.45
CA VAL A 91 -8.49 -3.15 7.89
C VAL A 91 -9.55 -3.55 8.90
N LEU A 92 -10.82 -3.26 8.61
CA LEU A 92 -11.93 -3.42 9.54
C LEU A 92 -12.98 -4.35 8.95
N ARG A 93 -13.57 -5.20 9.80
CA ARG A 93 -14.74 -5.99 9.42
C ARG A 93 -15.92 -5.05 9.11
N PRO A 94 -16.74 -5.33 8.08
CA PRO A 94 -17.94 -4.56 7.80
C PRO A 94 -18.79 -4.31 9.06
N GLY A 95 -19.25 -3.06 9.23
CA GLY A 95 -20.06 -2.64 10.38
C GLY A 95 -19.26 -2.29 11.65
N VAL A 96 -17.96 -2.58 11.71
CA VAL A 96 -17.11 -2.13 12.82
C VAL A 96 -16.88 -0.63 12.73
N ARG A 97 -17.41 0.11 13.72
CA ARG A 97 -17.15 1.55 13.87
C ARG A 97 -15.86 1.79 14.64
N LEU A 98 -14.97 2.56 14.05
CA LEU A 98 -13.70 2.96 14.64
C LEU A 98 -13.78 4.39 15.17
N ASP A 99 -13.49 4.58 16.47
CA ASP A 99 -13.20 5.91 17.02
C ASP A 99 -11.70 6.17 16.88
N ALA A 100 -11.32 7.02 15.92
CA ALA A 100 -9.93 7.35 15.64
C ALA A 100 -9.20 7.89 16.89
N ARG A 101 -9.81 8.80 17.65
CA ARG A 101 -9.17 9.38 18.85
C ARG A 101 -8.94 8.33 19.93
N ARG A 102 -9.89 7.42 20.13
CA ARG A 102 -9.73 6.30 21.07
C ARG A 102 -8.65 5.34 20.60
N LEU A 103 -8.63 4.98 19.31
CA LEU A 103 -7.61 4.11 18.73
C LEU A 103 -6.21 4.70 18.93
N LEU A 104 -6.01 5.98 18.56
CA LEU A 104 -4.72 6.66 18.72
C LEU A 104 -4.25 6.68 20.17
N ARG A 105 -5.15 6.99 21.12
CA ARG A 105 -4.81 6.95 22.56
C ARG A 105 -4.34 5.57 23.02
N VAL A 106 -5.02 4.50 22.61
CA VAL A 106 -4.61 3.13 22.99
C VAL A 106 -3.29 2.73 22.32
N CYS A 107 -3.01 3.27 21.13
CA CYS A 107 -1.72 3.11 20.46
C CYS A 107 -0.60 3.98 21.05
N GLY A 108 -0.88 4.81 22.07
CA GLY A 108 0.09 5.76 22.62
C GLY A 108 0.44 6.90 21.64
N LEU A 109 -0.46 7.21 20.72
CA LEU A 109 -0.27 8.21 19.68
C LEU A 109 -1.03 9.51 20.01
N ALA A 110 -0.34 10.63 19.88
CA ALA A 110 -0.91 11.98 19.91
C ALA A 110 -1.42 12.41 18.52
N SER A 111 -0.82 11.89 17.45
CA SER A 111 -1.23 12.13 16.06
C SER A 111 -0.90 10.93 15.18
N TRP A 112 -1.55 10.85 14.01
CA TRP A 112 -1.23 9.86 12.98
C TRP A 112 -1.19 10.54 11.61
N GLU A 113 -0.05 10.44 10.95
CA GLU A 113 0.24 11.04 9.65
C GLU A 113 0.07 10.00 8.54
N PHE A 114 -0.67 10.37 7.49
CA PHE A 114 -0.93 9.57 6.29
C PHE A 114 -0.93 10.47 5.06
N ASP A 115 -0.63 9.92 3.88
CA ASP A 115 -0.63 10.61 2.58
C ASP A 115 -1.44 9.89 1.50
N ASN A 116 -1.79 8.62 1.72
CA ASN A 116 -2.54 7.77 0.78
C ASN A 116 -3.64 6.98 1.50
N LEU A 117 -4.60 7.67 2.13
CA LEU A 117 -5.71 7.03 2.84
C LEU A 117 -6.62 6.26 1.86
N GLU A 118 -6.91 5.00 2.16
CA GLU A 118 -7.87 4.22 1.38
C GLU A 118 -9.28 4.81 1.46
N ALA A 119 -10.04 4.72 0.36
CA ALA A 119 -11.44 5.13 0.35
C ALA A 119 -12.27 4.32 1.38
N GLY A 120 -13.28 4.95 1.99
CA GLY A 120 -14.14 4.31 2.99
C GLY A 120 -13.58 4.29 4.42
N GLN A 121 -12.43 4.92 4.67
CA GLN A 121 -11.84 5.08 6.00
C GLN A 121 -12.55 6.19 6.82
N GLU A 122 -13.85 6.05 7.07
CA GLU A 122 -14.73 7.09 7.65
C GLU A 122 -14.17 7.76 8.92
N ALA A 123 -13.46 6.99 9.76
CA ALA A 123 -12.87 7.49 11.00
C ALA A 123 -11.72 8.50 10.77
N PHE A 124 -11.10 8.47 9.59
CA PHE A 124 -9.93 9.27 9.21
C PHE A 124 -10.24 10.27 8.09
N THR A 125 -11.27 10.05 7.28
CA THR A 125 -11.69 10.94 6.18
C THR A 125 -11.84 12.41 6.58
N PRO A 126 -12.41 12.77 7.76
CA PRO A 126 -12.50 14.18 8.18
C PRO A 126 -11.15 14.89 8.37
N HIS A 127 -10.04 14.14 8.36
CA HIS A 127 -8.67 14.64 8.50
C HIS A 127 -7.87 14.57 7.18
N ALA A 128 -8.48 14.11 6.09
CA ALA A 128 -7.88 14.13 4.76
C ALA A 128 -7.94 15.54 4.17
N VAL A 129 -6.95 15.87 3.32
CA VAL A 129 -6.87 17.18 2.65
C VAL A 129 -7.71 17.19 1.39
N GLU A 130 -7.69 16.11 0.62
CA GLU A 130 -8.40 15.97 -0.64
C GLU A 130 -8.72 14.50 -0.94
N GLU A 131 -9.70 14.29 -1.82
CA GLU A 131 -10.04 12.99 -2.39
C GLU A 131 -9.71 13.01 -3.88
N LEU A 132 -8.90 12.05 -4.32
CA LEU A 132 -8.42 11.95 -5.71
C LEU A 132 -8.76 10.58 -6.28
N ALA A 133 -9.17 10.56 -7.55
CA ALA A 133 -9.39 9.31 -8.28
C ALA A 133 -8.05 8.59 -8.54
N SER A 134 -7.99 7.29 -8.24
CA SER A 134 -6.85 6.44 -8.61
C SER A 134 -7.02 5.95 -10.06
N PRO A 135 -6.06 6.21 -10.96
CA PRO A 135 -6.14 5.68 -12.33
C PRO A 135 -5.97 4.16 -12.32
N VAL A 136 -6.87 3.46 -13.00
CA VAL A 136 -6.85 1.99 -13.14
C VAL A 136 -6.88 1.59 -14.61
N VAL A 137 -6.24 0.47 -14.93
CA VAL A 137 -6.31 -0.15 -16.26
C VAL A 137 -7.15 -1.42 -16.14
N ASP A 138 -8.36 -1.38 -16.70
CA ASP A 138 -9.24 -2.54 -16.73
C ASP A 138 -8.91 -3.47 -17.89
N ILE A 139 -8.35 -4.63 -17.53
CA ILE A 139 -8.02 -5.75 -18.41
C ILE A 139 -8.85 -7.01 -18.10
N GLY A 140 -9.95 -6.90 -17.34
CA GLY A 140 -10.77 -8.04 -16.93
C GLY A 140 -11.35 -8.85 -18.09
N ASP A 141 -11.70 -8.17 -19.19
CA ASP A 141 -12.17 -8.80 -20.44
C ASP A 141 -11.04 -9.24 -21.39
N GLY A 142 -9.78 -9.18 -20.94
CA GLY A 142 -8.60 -9.51 -21.72
C GLY A 142 -8.04 -8.36 -22.57
N PHE A 143 -6.83 -8.58 -23.07
CA PHE A 143 -6.02 -7.57 -23.76
C PHE A 143 -6.68 -7.03 -25.04
N GLU A 144 -7.30 -7.89 -25.85
CA GLU A 144 -7.96 -7.47 -27.09
C GLU A 144 -9.16 -6.55 -26.85
N ALA A 145 -9.96 -6.84 -25.81
CA ALA A 145 -11.07 -5.98 -25.41
C ALA A 145 -10.55 -4.62 -24.92
N TYR A 146 -9.51 -4.62 -24.10
CA TYR A 146 -8.81 -3.41 -23.68
C TYR A 146 -8.30 -2.58 -24.88
N LEU A 147 -7.67 -3.21 -25.87
CA LEU A 147 -7.19 -2.52 -27.08
C LEU A 147 -8.32 -1.92 -27.90
N ARG A 148 -9.46 -2.61 -28.04
CA ARG A 148 -10.65 -2.05 -28.73
C ARG A 148 -11.17 -0.82 -28.00
N ARG A 149 -11.30 -0.86 -26.67
CA ARG A 149 -11.69 0.29 -25.85
C ARG A 149 -10.73 1.45 -26.02
N LEU A 150 -9.42 1.20 -25.91
CA LEU A 150 -8.39 2.22 -26.02
C LEU A 150 -8.33 2.83 -27.43
N ARG A 151 -8.56 2.03 -28.48
CA ARG A 151 -8.64 2.52 -29.86
C ARG A 151 -9.83 3.45 -30.06
N ALA A 152 -10.97 3.19 -29.41
CA ALA A 152 -12.14 4.05 -29.48
C ALA A 152 -11.96 5.35 -28.67
N GLN A 153 -11.42 5.26 -27.45
CA GLN A 153 -11.32 6.39 -26.53
C GLN A 153 -10.06 7.25 -26.72
N SER A 154 -8.95 6.67 -27.16
CA SER A 154 -7.64 7.33 -27.23
C SER A 154 -6.79 6.79 -28.39
N PRO A 155 -7.27 6.87 -29.65
CA PRO A 155 -6.59 6.29 -30.81
C PRO A 155 -5.18 6.85 -31.04
N GLY A 156 -4.96 8.13 -30.75
CA GLY A 156 -3.65 8.77 -30.88
C GLY A 156 -2.62 8.21 -29.90
N PHE A 157 -3.02 8.02 -28.64
CA PHE A 157 -2.17 7.41 -27.61
C PHE A 157 -1.75 5.99 -28.01
N LEU A 158 -2.71 5.14 -28.40
CA LEU A 158 -2.43 3.77 -28.84
C LEU A 158 -1.46 3.74 -30.03
N ARG A 159 -1.71 4.56 -31.07
CA ARG A 159 -0.80 4.64 -32.24
C ARG A 159 0.61 5.03 -31.83
N GLN A 160 0.75 6.01 -30.94
CA GLN A 160 2.06 6.48 -30.48
C GLN A 160 2.78 5.42 -29.65
N THR A 161 2.08 4.72 -28.76
CA THR A 161 2.64 3.64 -27.93
C THR A 161 3.19 2.51 -28.80
N LEU A 162 2.39 2.00 -29.75
CA LEU A 162 2.83 0.94 -30.66
C LEU A 162 3.98 1.40 -31.59
N ALA A 163 3.99 2.67 -32.00
CA ALA A 163 5.09 3.23 -32.79
C ALA A 163 6.39 3.31 -31.98
N LYS A 164 6.31 3.67 -30.70
CA LYS A 164 7.46 3.70 -29.76
C LYS A 164 8.02 2.30 -29.52
N GLU A 165 7.15 1.30 -29.32
CA GLU A 165 7.56 -0.10 -29.21
C GLU A 165 8.33 -0.59 -30.45
N ARG A 166 7.79 -0.38 -31.66
CA ARG A 166 8.49 -0.73 -32.91
C ARG A 166 9.81 0.03 -33.07
N LYS A 167 9.89 1.27 -32.60
CA LYS A 167 11.13 2.05 -32.63
C LYS A 167 12.17 1.44 -31.68
N LEU A 168 11.78 1.05 -30.47
CA LEU A 168 12.65 0.34 -29.53
C LEU A 168 13.16 -0.96 -30.17
N ALA A 169 12.27 -1.78 -30.74
CA ALA A 169 12.63 -3.02 -31.42
C ALA A 169 13.74 -2.83 -32.47
N ARG A 170 13.65 -1.78 -33.28
CA ARG A 170 14.67 -1.47 -34.31
C ARG A 170 15.98 -0.90 -33.77
N GLN A 171 15.94 -0.18 -32.64
CA GLN A 171 17.11 0.57 -32.14
C GLN A 171 17.90 -0.19 -31.09
N VAL A 172 17.22 -0.97 -30.25
CA VAL A 172 17.84 -1.65 -29.09
C VAL A 172 17.62 -3.16 -29.09
N GLY A 173 16.74 -3.68 -29.95
CA GLY A 173 16.37 -5.09 -30.01
C GLY A 173 14.96 -5.37 -29.51
N GLU A 174 14.51 -6.61 -29.69
CA GLU A 174 13.15 -7.07 -29.37
C GLU A 174 12.72 -6.69 -27.95
N VAL A 175 11.49 -6.18 -27.82
CA VAL A 175 10.89 -5.83 -26.53
C VAL A 175 10.21 -7.07 -25.97
N ARG A 176 10.65 -7.52 -24.79
CA ARG A 176 10.04 -8.65 -24.07
C ARG A 176 9.43 -8.18 -22.75
N PHE A 177 8.18 -8.59 -22.50
CA PHE A 177 7.55 -8.48 -21.19
C PHE A 177 7.64 -9.83 -20.46
N VAL A 178 7.98 -9.78 -19.18
CA VAL A 178 8.04 -10.96 -18.30
C VAL A 178 7.24 -10.64 -17.07
N TYR A 179 6.14 -11.37 -16.88
CA TYR A 179 5.35 -11.28 -15.66
C TYR A 179 6.07 -11.99 -14.52
N ASP A 180 6.02 -11.42 -13.32
CA ASP A 180 6.57 -11.98 -12.09
C ASP A 180 8.05 -12.42 -12.20
N ALA A 181 8.86 -11.57 -12.83
CA ALA A 181 10.28 -11.84 -13.00
C ALA A 181 11.03 -11.74 -11.66
N LEU A 182 11.64 -12.85 -11.23
CA LEU A 182 12.47 -12.92 -10.02
C LEU A 182 13.96 -12.66 -10.35
N ASP A 183 14.28 -11.48 -10.88
CA ASP A 183 15.65 -11.07 -11.19
C ASP A 183 16.12 -9.89 -10.30
N PRO A 184 16.98 -10.15 -9.30
CA PRO A 184 17.55 -9.10 -8.46
C PRO A 184 18.37 -8.06 -9.24
N GLY A 185 18.93 -8.43 -10.39
CA GLY A 185 19.66 -7.51 -11.28
C GLY A 185 18.73 -6.47 -11.92
N ALA A 186 17.58 -6.91 -12.43
CA ALA A 186 16.55 -6.02 -12.97
C ALA A 186 16.01 -5.04 -11.90
N LEU A 187 15.79 -5.51 -10.67
CA LEU A 187 15.36 -4.64 -9.56
C LEU A 187 16.41 -3.57 -9.24
N ARG A 188 17.70 -3.95 -9.13
CA ARG A 188 18.79 -2.98 -8.90
C ARG A 188 18.86 -1.93 -10.01
N ALA A 189 18.78 -2.34 -11.27
CA ALA A 189 18.77 -1.42 -12.40
C ALA A 189 17.58 -0.44 -12.34
N LEU A 190 16.38 -0.92 -12.00
CA LEU A 190 15.21 -0.06 -11.81
C LEU A 190 15.44 0.97 -10.69
N MET A 191 15.99 0.54 -9.55
CA MET A 191 16.29 1.43 -8.42
C MET A 191 17.28 2.53 -8.82
N GLU A 192 18.38 2.15 -9.50
CA GLU A 192 19.39 3.09 -10.00
C GLU A 192 18.79 4.14 -10.95
N TRP A 193 17.97 3.70 -11.92
CA TRP A 193 17.30 4.59 -12.86
C TRP A 193 16.31 5.54 -12.17
N LYS A 194 15.54 5.04 -11.20
CA LYS A 194 14.61 5.85 -10.42
C LYS A 194 15.33 6.86 -9.54
N SER A 195 16.42 6.47 -8.89
CA SER A 195 17.27 7.40 -8.13
C SER A 195 17.86 8.50 -9.01
N ALA A 196 18.37 8.15 -10.20
CA ALA A 196 18.84 9.13 -11.17
C ALA A 196 17.71 10.07 -11.64
N GLN A 197 16.50 9.55 -11.84
CA GLN A 197 15.32 10.35 -12.14
C GLN A 197 14.99 11.33 -11.01
N TYR A 198 14.92 10.86 -9.76
CA TYR A 198 14.59 11.71 -8.60
C TYR A 198 15.57 12.87 -8.46
N ARG A 199 16.87 12.58 -8.49
CA ARG A 199 17.92 13.61 -8.40
C ARG A 199 17.82 14.66 -9.52
N ARG A 200 17.62 14.23 -10.77
CA ARG A 200 17.50 15.14 -11.92
C ARG A 200 16.25 16.01 -11.86
N THR A 201 15.18 15.53 -11.24
CA THR A 201 13.88 16.23 -11.14
C THR A 201 13.68 16.99 -9.84
N GLY A 202 14.72 17.08 -8.99
CA GLY A 202 14.67 17.78 -7.71
C GLY A 202 13.77 17.10 -6.67
N ARG A 203 13.39 15.84 -6.88
CA ARG A 203 12.59 15.05 -5.93
C ARG A 203 13.52 14.33 -4.95
N ARG A 204 13.03 14.10 -3.73
CA ARG A 204 13.75 13.31 -2.73
C ARG A 204 13.96 11.87 -3.25
N ASP A 205 15.22 11.42 -3.23
CA ASP A 205 15.57 10.07 -3.63
C ASP A 205 15.13 9.06 -2.55
N ARG A 206 14.12 8.25 -2.88
CA ARG A 206 13.57 7.23 -1.96
C ARG A 206 14.58 6.12 -1.71
N PHE A 207 15.35 5.70 -2.71
CA PHE A 207 16.34 4.63 -2.54
C PHE A 207 17.65 5.11 -1.90
N ALA A 208 17.77 6.40 -1.59
CA ALA A 208 18.80 6.89 -0.67
C ALA A 208 18.47 6.61 0.81
N GLN A 209 17.27 6.12 1.11
CA GLN A 209 16.88 5.74 2.47
C GLN A 209 17.19 4.26 2.72
N GLU A 210 18.07 3.97 3.66
CA GLU A 210 18.56 2.60 3.94
C GLU A 210 17.41 1.61 4.20
N TRP A 211 16.39 2.03 4.97
CA TRP A 211 15.26 1.16 5.30
C TRP A 211 14.44 0.75 4.06
N ILE A 212 14.40 1.57 3.01
CA ILE A 212 13.69 1.26 1.76
C ILE A 212 14.49 0.25 0.94
N THR A 213 15.82 0.41 0.89
CA THR A 213 16.70 -0.51 0.14
C THR A 213 16.89 -1.87 0.80
N ARG A 214 16.50 -2.00 2.08
CA ARG A 214 16.59 -3.23 2.86
C ARG A 214 15.25 -3.97 2.99
N LEU A 215 14.16 -3.36 2.51
CA LEU A 215 12.82 -3.95 2.45
C LEU A 215 12.76 -5.00 1.33
#